data_AF-A0A7Y2UE89-F1
#
_entry.id   AF-A0A7Y2UE89-F1
#
_cell.length_a   1.000
_cell.length_b   1.000
_cell.length_c   1.000
_cell.angle_alpha   90.00
_cell.angle_beta   90.00
_cell.angle_gamma   90.00
#
_symmetry.space_group_name_H-M   'P 1'
#
loop_
_entity.id
_entity.type
_entity.pdbx_description
1 polymer ?
#
loop_
_entity_poly.entity_id
_entity_poly.type
_entity_poly.pdbx_seq_one_letter_code
_entity_poly.pdbx_strand_id
1 'polypeptide(L)'
;MSFLVKRGLPRLPKVRPIASTIDGKAAMQTEEIMLEAEIEFWRHMIESRRGTVSEQATERMLYACQLAERKLLMMEKPSSPQQAQ
;
A
#
# COMPACT_ATOMS: atom_id res chain seq x y z
N MET A 1 31.08 30.53 40.09
CA MET A 1 30.60 29.32 39.41
C MET A 1 29.14 29.48 39.06
N SER A 2 28.84 29.28 37.77
CA SER A 2 27.56 28.95 37.12
C SER A 2 26.31 29.80 37.39
N PHE A 3 26.08 30.79 36.53
CA PHE A 3 24.75 31.36 36.28
C PHE A 3 24.00 30.48 35.26
N LEU A 4 22.84 29.98 35.68
CA LEU A 4 21.98 29.10 34.87
C LEU A 4 21.15 29.96 33.90
N VAL A 5 21.55 30.01 32.63
CA VAL A 5 20.82 30.74 31.58
C VAL A 5 19.60 29.92 31.16
N LYS A 6 18.41 30.31 31.64
CA LYS A 6 17.12 29.83 31.13
C LYS A 6 16.94 30.33 29.68
N ARG A 7 17.31 29.51 28.70
CA ARG A 7 16.95 29.75 27.29
C ARG A 7 15.53 29.26 27.05
N GLY A 8 14.60 30.19 26.84
CA GLY A 8 13.25 29.89 26.39
C GLY A 8 13.28 29.24 25.01
N LEU A 9 12.65 28.07 24.88
CA LEU A 9 12.43 27.41 23.60
C LEU A 9 11.50 28.26 22.71
N PRO A 10 11.86 28.53 21.45
CA PRO A 10 10.93 29.12 20.50
C PRO A 10 9.78 28.13 20.22
N ARG A 11 8.54 28.57 20.41
CA ARG A 11 7.34 27.78 20.09
C ARG A 11 7.32 27.53 18.58
N LEU A 12 7.56 26.28 18.18
CA LEU A 12 7.38 25.85 16.80
C LEU A 12 5.90 26.07 16.39
N PRO A 13 5.64 26.52 15.15
CA PRO A 13 4.28 26.63 14.65
C PRO A 13 3.63 25.26 14.66
N LYS A 14 2.46 25.17 15.31
CA LYS A 14 1.66 23.96 15.43
C LYS A 14 1.13 23.60 14.04
N VAL A 15 1.83 22.69 13.35
CA VAL A 15 1.41 22.14 12.06
C VAL A 15 0.05 21.50 12.30
N ARG A 16 -1.01 22.09 11.73
CA ARG A 16 -2.34 21.48 11.76
C ARG A 16 -2.24 20.21 10.89
N PRO A 17 -2.65 19.03 11.39
CA PRO A 17 -2.83 17.91 10.50
C PRO A 17 -3.89 18.33 9.48
N ILE A 18 -3.49 18.38 8.20
CA ILE A 18 -4.43 18.53 7.10
C ILE A 18 -5.27 17.26 7.17
N ALA A 19 -6.50 17.40 7.67
CA ALA A 19 -7.49 16.34 7.57
C ALA A 19 -7.75 16.14 6.08
N SER A 20 -6.98 15.23 5.49
CA SER A 20 -7.10 14.83 4.11
C SER A 20 -8.35 13.97 4.01
N THR A 21 -9.51 14.64 3.91
CA THR A 21 -10.78 14.01 3.55
C THR A 21 -10.69 13.63 2.07
N ILE A 22 -9.88 12.63 1.77
CA ILE A 22 -9.92 11.93 0.49
C ILE A 22 -11.14 11.02 0.62
N ASP A 23 -12.11 11.26 -0.25
CA ASP A 23 -13.30 10.42 -0.40
C ASP A 23 -12.88 8.95 -0.41
N GLY A 24 -13.38 8.14 0.52
CA GLY A 24 -12.94 6.75 0.71
C GLY A 24 -13.07 5.89 -0.55
N LYS A 25 -13.93 6.31 -1.49
CA LYS A 25 -14.09 5.66 -2.79
C LYS A 25 -12.92 5.94 -3.74
N ALA A 26 -12.37 7.15 -3.73
CA ALA A 26 -11.19 7.50 -4.52
C ALA A 26 -9.93 6.81 -3.98
N ALA A 27 -9.86 6.62 -2.65
CA ALA A 27 -8.79 5.84 -2.01
C ALA A 27 -8.83 4.36 -2.42
N MET A 28 -10.00 3.72 -2.41
CA MET A 28 -10.17 2.33 -2.88
C MET A 28 -9.80 2.14 -4.35
N GLN A 29 -10.26 3.03 -5.25
CA GLN A 29 -9.92 2.96 -6.67
C GLN A 29 -8.42 3.12 -6.93
N THR A 30 -7.76 4.00 -6.16
CA THR A 30 -6.31 4.19 -6.29
C THR A 30 -5.55 2.94 -5.86
N GLU A 31 -5.97 2.29 -4.77
CA GLU A 31 -5.36 1.06 -4.28
C GLU A 31 -5.61 -0.13 -5.23
N GLU A 32 -6.79 -0.22 -5.85
CA GLU A 32 -7.12 -1.21 -6.89
C GLU A 32 -6.17 -1.09 -8.10
N ILE A 33 -6.03 0.11 -8.66
CA ILE A 33 -5.12 0.38 -9.80
C ILE A 33 -3.67 0.04 -9.45
N MET A 34 -3.24 0.35 -8.22
CA MET A 34 -1.89 0.01 -7.76
C MET A 34 -1.67 -1.51 -7.67
N LEU A 35 -2.67 -2.25 -7.19
CA LEU A 35 -2.59 -3.72 -7.13
C LEU A 35 -2.54 -4.34 -8.51
N GLU A 36 -3.34 -3.87 -9.46
CA GLU A 36 -3.30 -4.33 -10.86
C GLU A 36 -1.90 -4.12 -11.46
N ALA A 37 -1.32 -2.93 -11.29
CA ALA A 37 0.03 -2.62 -11.78
C ALA A 37 1.11 -3.52 -11.12
N GLU A 38 0.96 -3.82 -9.83
CA GLU A 38 1.88 -4.71 -9.12
C GLU A 38 1.77 -6.16 -9.63
N ILE A 39 0.56 -6.67 -9.90
CA ILE A 39 0.34 -8.00 -10.48
C ILE A 39 0.99 -8.10 -11.86
N GLU A 40 0.77 -7.11 -12.73
CA GLU A 40 1.39 -7.09 -14.07
C GLU A 40 2.91 -7.06 -13.99
N PHE A 41 3.46 -6.23 -13.09
CA PHE A 41 4.90 -6.16 -12.86
C PHE A 41 5.47 -7.51 -12.45
N TRP A 42 4.88 -8.19 -11.47
CA TRP A 42 5.39 -9.48 -11.00
C TRP A 42 5.26 -10.58 -12.05
N ARG A 43 4.13 -10.64 -12.78
CA ARG A 43 3.97 -11.58 -13.90
C ARG A 43 5.04 -11.37 -14.97
N HIS A 44 5.26 -10.13 -15.39
CA HIS A 44 6.29 -9.80 -16.37
C HIS A 44 7.69 -10.18 -15.88
N MET A 45 8.01 -9.90 -14.62
CA MET A 45 9.32 -10.23 -14.05
C MET A 45 9.54 -11.74 -13.95
N ILE A 46 8.52 -12.52 -13.59
CA ILE A 46 8.61 -13.99 -13.55
C ILE A 46 8.82 -14.56 -14.95
N GLU A 47 8.05 -14.09 -15.94
CA GLU A 47 8.15 -14.55 -17.32
C GLU A 47 9.50 -14.20 -17.96
N SER A 48 9.97 -12.96 -17.78
CA SER A 48 11.19 -12.45 -18.39
C SER A 48 12.48 -12.98 -17.75
N ARG A 49 12.44 -13.37 -16.47
CA ARG A 49 13.61 -13.83 -15.72
C ARG A 49 13.64 -15.33 -15.49
N ARG A 50 12.64 -16.09 -15.94
CA ARG A 50 12.55 -17.54 -15.74
C ARG A 50 13.84 -18.24 -16.23
N GLY A 51 14.52 -18.95 -15.33
CA GLY A 51 15.78 -19.65 -15.63
C GLY A 51 17.05 -18.79 -15.52
N THR A 52 16.93 -17.47 -15.29
CA THR A 52 18.08 -16.57 -15.02
C THR A 52 18.22 -16.20 -13.56
N VAL A 53 17.12 -16.27 -12.80
CA VAL A 53 17.10 -16.05 -11.35
C VAL A 53 17.00 -17.39 -10.62
N SER A 54 17.44 -17.42 -9.36
CA SER A 54 17.34 -18.63 -8.55
C SER A 54 15.88 -19.06 -8.36
N GLU A 55 15.69 -20.37 -8.13
CA GLU A 55 14.37 -20.94 -7.84
C GLU A 55 13.72 -20.24 -6.64
N GLN A 56 14.48 -20.03 -5.56
CA GLN A 56 14.02 -19.31 -4.37
C GLN A 56 13.59 -17.86 -4.67
N ALA A 57 14.26 -17.16 -5.57
CA ALA A 57 13.84 -15.81 -5.98
C ALA A 57 12.51 -15.87 -6.76
N THR A 58 12.38 -16.87 -7.64
CA THR A 58 11.15 -17.12 -8.41
C THR A 58 9.96 -17.43 -7.49
N GLU A 59 10.15 -18.26 -6.47
CA GLU A 59 9.13 -18.57 -5.47
C GLU A 59 8.64 -17.32 -4.71
N ARG A 60 9.56 -16.42 -4.33
CA ARG A 60 9.21 -15.16 -3.66
C ARG A 60 8.40 -14.24 -4.56
N MET A 61 8.74 -14.18 -5.85
CA MET A 61 8.02 -13.38 -6.83
C MET A 61 6.61 -13.94 -7.07
N LEU A 62 6.47 -15.26 -7.17
CA LEU A 62 5.17 -15.93 -7.28
C LEU A 62 4.30 -15.64 -6.04
N TYR A 63 4.89 -15.71 -4.84
CA TYR A 63 4.19 -15.39 -3.61
C TYR A 63 3.70 -13.93 -3.58
N ALA A 64 4.53 -12.97 -4.01
CA ALA A 64 4.14 -11.56 -4.10
C ALA A 64 2.97 -11.36 -5.08
N CYS A 65 3.02 -12.01 -6.25
CA CYS A 65 1.93 -11.97 -7.23
C CYS A 65 0.62 -12.51 -6.65
N GLN A 66 0.65 -13.70 -6.04
CA GLN A 66 -0.53 -14.32 -5.42
C GLN A 66 -1.11 -13.49 -4.28
N LEU A 67 -0.24 -12.82 -3.51
CA LEU A 67 -0.68 -11.95 -2.43
C LEU A 67 -1.41 -10.71 -2.97
N ALA A 68 -0.90 -10.10 -4.05
CA ALA A 68 -1.53 -8.96 -4.70
C ALA A 68 -2.89 -9.36 -5.32
N GLU A 69 -2.97 -10.49 -6.03
CA GLU A 69 -4.23 -11.04 -6.57
C GLU A 69 -5.27 -11.29 -5.47
N ARG A 70 -4.85 -11.86 -4.34
CA ARG A 70 -5.75 -12.10 -3.21
C ARG A 70 -6.30 -10.80 -2.60
N LYS A 71 -5.46 -9.76 -2.51
CA LYS A 71 -5.90 -8.44 -2.02
C LYS A 71 -6.93 -7.84 -2.96
N LEU A 72 -6.67 -7.88 -4.27
CA LEU A 72 -7.59 -7.40 -5.29
C LEU A 72 -8.95 -8.11 -5.20
N LEU A 73 -8.96 -9.44 -5.11
CA LEU A 73 -10.18 -10.24 -4.95
C LEU A 73 -10.97 -9.89 -3.66
N MET A 74 -10.27 -9.52 -2.58
CA MET A 74 -10.93 -9.10 -1.34
C MET A 74 -11.55 -7.70 -1.44
N MET A 75 -11.03 -6.84 -2.32
CA MET A 75 -11.56 -5.52 -2.60
C MET A 75 -12.74 -5.57 -3.57
N GLU A 76 -12.70 -6.47 -4.56
CA GLU A 76 -13.80 -6.74 -5.48
C GLU A 76 -15.01 -7.39 -4.81
N LYS A 77 -14.84 -7.96 -3.61
CA LYS A 77 -15.94 -8.60 -2.88
C LYS A 77 -16.85 -7.51 -2.31
N PRO A 78 -18.05 -7.26 -2.88
CA PRO A 78 -19.01 -6.41 -2.19
C PRO A 78 -19.31 -7.06 -0.84
N SER A 79 -19.31 -6.27 0.21
CA SER A 79 -19.94 -6.62 1.49
C SER A 79 -21.39 -7.08 1.20
N SER A 80 -21.58 -8.39 1.11
CA SER A 80 -22.86 -9.11 0.90
C SER A 80 -23.85 -8.87 2.06
N PRO A 81 -25.10 -9.41 2.07
CA PRO A 81 -26.13 -9.71 1.04
C PRO A 81 -27.56 -9.21 1.44
N GLN A 82 -28.45 -8.79 0.53
CA GLN A 82 -29.93 -8.83 0.69
C GLN A 82 -30.65 -8.08 -0.44
N GLN A 83 -31.39 -8.79 -1.28
CA GLN A 83 -32.83 -8.55 -1.45
C GLN A 83 -33.47 -9.90 -1.78
N ALA A 84 -34.25 -10.40 -0.82
CA ALA A 84 -35.23 -11.43 -1.05
C ALA A 84 -36.32 -10.88 -1.98
N GLN A 85 -36.70 -11.66 -2.98
CA GLN A 85 -38.02 -11.62 -3.59
C GLN A 85 -38.63 -13.01 -3.46
#